data_AF-A0A1F5DKU4-F1
#
_entry.id   AF-A0A1F5DKU4-F1
#
_cell.length_a   1.000
_cell.length_b   1.000
_cell.length_c   1.000
_cell.angle_alpha   90.00
_cell.angle_beta   90.00
_cell.angle_gamma   90.00
#
_symmetry.space_group_name_H-M   'P 1'
#
loop_
_entity.id
_entity.type
_entity.pdbx_description
1 polymer ?
#
loop_
_entity_poly.entity_id
_entity_poly.type
_entity_poly.pdbx_seq_one_letter_code
_entity_poly.pdbx_strand_id
1 'polypeptide(L)'
;MKVELLSHTSSDNLLASLPASEIAESEFLGHICFTFAIEGVSRACSHQLVRHRVASFSQQSQRYIQVKKLQDHIVIPHTITKKAEDEFEVFIKEASRAYSQLVTEGVPKEDARFILPNATETNLLMTMDGRSLMHFFGLRLCNRVQWEIRAMAEEILQRVREVEPVLYQEAGPYCVQLGKCPEGRFSCGKMAEMKTKYYSD
;
A
#
# COMPACT_ATOMS: atom_id res chain seq x y z
N MET A 1 1.08 -2.77 10.78
CA MET A 1 1.68 -2.41 9.49
C MET A 1 2.92 -1.57 9.72
N LYS A 2 4.00 -1.84 8.98
CA LYS A 2 5.23 -1.04 8.95
C LYS A 2 5.60 -0.80 7.49
N VAL A 3 5.90 0.45 7.16
CA VAL A 3 6.50 0.83 5.86
C VAL A 3 7.90 1.34 6.17
N GLU A 4 8.89 0.92 5.40
CA GLU A 4 10.28 1.36 5.54
C GLU A 4 10.84 1.67 4.15
N LEU A 5 11.42 2.87 3.98
CA LEU A 5 12.11 3.24 2.75
C LEU A 5 13.53 2.65 2.81
N LEU A 6 13.82 1.69 1.92
CA LEU A 6 15.12 1.00 1.88
C LEU A 6 16.14 1.74 1.02
N SER A 7 15.68 2.34 -0.09
CA SER A 7 16.55 3.11 -0.99
C SER A 7 15.74 4.07 -1.85
N HIS A 8 16.38 5.17 -2.26
CA HIS A 8 15.85 6.06 -3.29
C HIS A 8 16.98 6.62 -4.17
N THR A 9 16.62 7.07 -5.37
CA THR A 9 17.52 7.88 -6.21
C THR A 9 17.27 9.35 -5.91
N SER A 10 18.24 10.04 -5.32
CA SER A 10 18.09 11.46 -4.96
C SER A 10 17.99 12.35 -6.20
N SER A 11 17.06 13.31 -6.15
CA SER A 11 16.85 14.34 -7.17
C SER A 11 18.07 15.24 -7.35
N ASP A 12 18.82 15.54 -6.29
CA ASP A 12 20.03 16.38 -6.34
C ASP A 12 21.08 15.81 -7.29
N ASN A 13 21.26 14.49 -7.29
CA ASN A 13 22.21 13.82 -8.19
C ASN A 13 21.81 13.96 -9.66
N LEU A 14 20.50 13.96 -9.93
CA LEU A 14 19.97 14.12 -11.28
C LEU A 14 20.06 15.58 -11.73
N LEU A 15 19.70 16.54 -10.87
CA LEU A 15 19.79 17.97 -11.14
C LEU A 15 21.22 18.45 -11.34
N ALA A 16 22.19 17.86 -10.64
CA ALA A 16 23.61 18.12 -10.85
C ALA A 16 24.08 17.67 -12.25
N SER A 17 23.44 16.66 -12.84
CA SER A 17 23.79 16.12 -14.16
C SER A 17 23.05 16.82 -15.30
N LEU A 18 21.81 17.25 -15.06
CA LEU A 18 20.95 17.96 -16.01
C LEU A 18 20.11 19.01 -15.25
N PRO A 19 20.30 20.32 -15.49
CA PRO A 19 19.58 21.36 -14.76
C PRO A 19 18.07 21.32 -15.06
N ALA A 20 17.24 21.52 -14.02
CA ALA A 20 15.77 21.47 -14.11
C ALA A 20 15.15 22.40 -15.17
N SER A 21 15.85 23.45 -15.59
CA SER A 21 15.40 24.37 -16.64
C SER A 21 15.30 23.72 -18.03
N GLU A 22 15.88 22.54 -18.22
CA GLU A 22 15.95 21.86 -19.51
C GLU A 22 14.94 20.71 -19.67
N ILE A 23 14.29 20.26 -18.59
CA ILE A 23 13.41 19.08 -18.58
C ILE A 23 12.15 19.35 -17.76
N ALA A 24 10.98 18.98 -18.28
CA ALA A 24 9.74 19.07 -17.53
C ALA A 24 9.77 18.16 -16.29
N GLU A 25 9.27 18.65 -15.15
CA GLU A 25 9.24 17.89 -13.88
C GLU A 25 8.65 16.49 -14.03
N SER A 26 7.62 16.32 -14.88
CA SER A 26 7.01 15.02 -15.12
C SER A 26 7.95 14.00 -15.78
N GLU A 27 8.88 14.43 -16.65
CA GLU A 27 9.92 13.59 -17.25
C GLU A 27 11.00 13.27 -16.22
N PHE A 28 11.39 14.26 -15.42
CA PHE A 28 12.33 14.10 -14.33
C PHE A 28 11.88 13.06 -13.29
N LEU A 29 10.60 13.07 -12.88
CA LEU A 29 10.04 12.11 -11.92
C LEU A 29 10.15 10.64 -12.38
N GLY A 30 10.27 10.37 -13.67
CA GLY A 30 10.43 9.02 -14.19
C GLY A 30 11.80 8.39 -13.92
N HIS A 31 12.81 9.21 -13.56
CA HIS A 31 14.17 8.75 -13.28
C HIS A 31 14.43 8.53 -11.79
N ILE A 32 13.56 9.04 -10.93
CA ILE A 32 13.61 8.80 -9.50
C ILE A 32 12.94 7.46 -9.21
N CYS A 33 13.56 6.63 -8.40
CA CYS A 33 13.01 5.35 -7.96
C CYS A 33 13.05 5.25 -6.45
N PHE A 34 12.03 4.64 -5.86
CA PHE A 34 11.92 4.37 -4.43
C PHE A 34 11.69 2.88 -4.20
N THR A 35 12.39 2.29 -3.23
CA THR A 35 12.19 0.90 -2.81
C THR A 35 11.75 0.86 -1.35
N PHE A 36 10.63 0.18 -1.09
CA PHE A 36 10.04 0.06 0.24
C PHE A 36 9.98 -1.41 0.68
N ALA A 37 10.22 -1.64 1.96
CA ALA A 37 9.73 -2.83 2.66
C ALA A 37 8.38 -2.49 3.31
N ILE A 38 7.38 -3.31 3.01
CA ILE A 38 6.02 -3.17 3.52
C ILE A 38 5.68 -4.46 4.27
N GLU A 39 5.38 -4.32 5.56
CA GLU A 39 5.10 -5.42 6.46
C GLU A 39 3.76 -5.24 7.17
N GLY A 40 3.13 -6.35 7.56
CA GLY A 40 1.92 -6.28 8.37
C GLY A 40 0.71 -5.76 7.62
N VAL A 41 0.59 -6.05 6.32
CA VAL A 41 -0.59 -5.73 5.48
C VAL A 41 -1.36 -6.99 5.13
N SER A 42 -2.66 -6.86 4.92
CA SER A 42 -3.54 -7.97 4.56
C SER A 42 -3.33 -8.40 3.10
N ARG A 43 -3.71 -9.65 2.80
CA ARG A 43 -3.81 -10.10 1.41
C ARG A 43 -4.77 -9.22 0.61
N ALA A 44 -5.87 -8.76 1.21
CA ALA A 44 -6.82 -7.83 0.59
C ALA A 44 -6.17 -6.50 0.14
N CYS A 45 -5.30 -5.94 0.99
CA CYS A 45 -4.55 -4.73 0.68
C CYS A 45 -3.53 -4.99 -0.43
N SER A 46 -2.73 -6.06 -0.30
CA SER A 46 -1.72 -6.41 -1.31
C SER A 46 -2.34 -6.64 -2.70
N HIS A 47 -3.53 -7.25 -2.77
CA HIS A 47 -4.27 -7.48 -4.02
C HIS A 47 -4.71 -6.19 -4.73
N GLN A 48 -4.87 -5.08 -3.99
CA GLN A 48 -5.10 -3.76 -4.58
C GLN A 48 -3.80 -3.08 -4.98
N LEU A 49 -2.75 -3.26 -4.19
CA LEU A 49 -1.44 -2.67 -4.42
C LEU A 49 -0.79 -3.18 -5.72
N VAL A 50 -0.77 -4.50 -5.93
CA VAL A 50 -0.14 -5.12 -7.11
C VAL A 50 -0.85 -4.84 -8.43
N ARG A 51 -1.98 -4.10 -8.41
CA ARG A 51 -2.66 -3.60 -9.61
C ARG A 51 -1.95 -2.40 -10.24
N HIS A 52 -1.04 -1.76 -9.50
CA HIS A 52 -0.15 -0.72 -10.01
C HIS A 52 1.00 -1.38 -10.77
N ARG A 53 0.82 -1.54 -12.08
CA ARG A 53 1.69 -2.36 -12.94
C ARG A 53 3.07 -1.74 -13.20
N VAL A 54 3.19 -0.42 -13.07
CA VAL A 54 4.47 0.29 -13.24
C VAL A 54 5.16 0.32 -11.88
N ALA A 55 5.55 -0.87 -11.42
CA ALA A 55 6.27 -1.13 -10.19
C ALA A 55 6.81 -2.57 -10.21
N SER A 56 7.81 -2.82 -9.39
CA SER A 56 8.36 -4.17 -9.15
C SER A 56 7.96 -4.63 -7.75
N PHE A 57 7.53 -5.89 -7.63
CA PHE A 57 7.10 -6.46 -6.36
C PHE A 57 7.82 -7.78 -6.06
N SER A 58 8.20 -7.98 -4.80
CA SER A 58 8.60 -9.29 -4.28
C SER A 58 7.79 -9.56 -3.03
N GLN A 59 6.85 -10.50 -3.10
CA GLN A 59 5.89 -10.77 -2.03
C GLN A 59 6.11 -12.13 -1.40
N GLN A 60 5.93 -12.19 -0.08
CA GLN A 60 5.95 -13.43 0.68
C GLN A 60 4.95 -14.46 0.11
N SER A 61 5.46 -15.62 -0.29
CA SER A 61 4.66 -16.70 -0.88
C SER A 61 4.07 -17.62 0.17
N GLN A 62 2.76 -17.79 0.14
CA GLN A 62 2.03 -18.81 0.92
C GLN A 62 2.28 -20.24 0.43
N ARG A 63 2.95 -20.46 -0.72
CA ARG A 63 3.29 -21.81 -1.20
C ARG A 63 4.42 -22.44 -0.39
N TYR A 64 5.37 -21.61 0.04
CA TYR A 64 6.60 -22.08 0.70
C TYR A 64 6.53 -21.90 2.22
N ILE A 65 5.98 -20.79 2.68
CA ILE A 65 5.97 -20.44 4.10
C ILE A 65 4.73 -21.04 4.76
N GLN A 66 4.95 -21.97 5.68
CA GLN A 66 3.88 -22.53 6.49
C GLN A 66 3.44 -21.46 7.49
N VAL A 67 2.16 -21.09 7.42
CA VAL A 67 1.53 -20.26 8.45
C VAL A 67 1.30 -21.14 9.67
N LYS A 68 2.31 -21.27 10.54
CA LYS A 68 2.24 -22.16 11.71
C LYS A 68 1.30 -21.62 12.81
N LYS A 69 0.96 -20.33 12.78
CA LYS A 69 -0.01 -19.67 13.66
C LYS A 69 -0.67 -18.52 12.91
N LEU A 70 -1.78 -18.78 12.21
CA LEU A 70 -2.48 -17.76 11.44
C LEU A 70 -2.93 -16.61 12.34
N GLN A 71 -3.38 -16.91 13.55
CA GLN A 71 -3.83 -15.93 14.55
C GLN A 71 -2.81 -14.81 14.86
N ASP A 72 -1.50 -15.09 14.74
CA ASP A 72 -0.45 -14.11 15.01
C ASP A 72 -0.12 -13.23 13.78
N HIS A 73 -0.72 -13.55 12.63
CA HIS A 73 -0.43 -12.97 11.31
C HIS A 73 -1.72 -12.62 10.57
N ILE A 74 -2.58 -11.84 11.24
CA ILE A 74 -3.86 -11.37 10.71
C ILE A 74 -4.00 -9.87 10.91
N VAL A 75 -4.50 -9.19 9.89
CA VAL A 75 -4.91 -7.79 9.99
C VAL A 75 -6.38 -7.72 10.35
N ILE A 76 -6.68 -7.14 11.51
CA ILE A 76 -8.05 -6.91 11.98
C ILE A 76 -8.47 -5.49 11.57
N PRO A 77 -9.53 -5.32 10.75
CA PRO A 77 -10.07 -4.01 10.44
C PRO A 77 -10.59 -3.28 11.69
N HIS A 78 -10.22 -2.01 11.85
CA HIS A 78 -10.67 -1.18 12.98
C HIS A 78 -12.20 -1.00 13.08
N THR A 79 -12.93 -1.32 12.02
CA THR A 79 -14.40 -1.33 12.00
C THR A 79 -15.00 -2.56 12.68
N ILE A 80 -14.21 -3.61 12.92
CA ILE A 80 -14.61 -4.75 13.75
C ILE A 80 -14.59 -4.28 15.20
N THR A 81 -15.79 -4.07 15.75
CA THR A 81 -15.95 -3.67 17.16
C THR A 81 -15.65 -4.84 18.09
N LYS A 82 -15.36 -4.57 19.37
CA LYS A 82 -15.17 -5.62 20.40
C LYS A 82 -16.28 -6.68 20.44
N LYS A 83 -17.53 -6.31 20.10
CA LYS A 83 -18.67 -7.26 20.08
C LYS A 83 -18.60 -8.28 18.93
N ALA A 84 -17.91 -7.93 17.84
CA ALA A 84 -17.75 -8.77 16.66
C ALA A 84 -16.34 -9.37 16.56
N GLU A 85 -15.42 -8.93 17.42
CA GLU A 85 -14.03 -9.41 17.49
C GLU A 85 -13.99 -10.90 17.87
N ASP A 86 -14.84 -11.34 18.81
CA ASP A 86 -14.96 -12.75 19.18
C ASP A 86 -15.33 -13.64 17.98
N GLU A 87 -16.32 -13.22 17.18
CA GLU A 87 -16.76 -13.98 15.99
C GLU A 87 -15.64 -14.04 14.93
N PHE A 88 -14.94 -12.92 14.73
CA PHE A 88 -13.80 -12.85 13.83
C PHE A 88 -12.67 -13.78 14.29
N GLU A 89 -12.29 -13.71 15.56
CA GLU A 89 -11.26 -14.58 16.15
C GLU A 89 -11.61 -16.06 16.06
N VAL A 90 -12.86 -16.43 16.35
CA VAL A 90 -13.34 -17.81 16.22
C VAL A 90 -13.17 -18.30 14.79
N PHE A 91 -13.57 -17.50 13.81
CA PHE A 91 -13.39 -17.85 12.41
C PHE A 91 -11.90 -18.01 12.02
N ILE A 92 -11.03 -17.12 12.47
CA ILE A 92 -9.57 -17.22 12.22
C ILE A 92 -9.00 -18.51 12.83
N LYS A 93 -9.40 -18.86 14.05
CA LYS A 93 -8.97 -20.09 14.73
C LYS A 93 -9.42 -21.33 13.95
N GLU A 94 -10.68 -21.37 13.51
CA GLU A 94 -11.20 -22.48 12.71
C GLU A 94 -10.52 -22.60 11.34
N ALA A 95 -10.28 -21.48 10.65
CA ALA A 95 -9.55 -21.48 9.39
C ALA A 95 -8.11 -21.99 9.56
N SER A 96 -7.43 -21.58 10.64
CA SER A 96 -6.07 -22.06 10.97
C SER A 96 -6.05 -23.56 11.27
N ARG A 97 -7.04 -24.05 12.01
CA ARG A 97 -7.21 -25.48 12.33
C ARG A 97 -7.45 -26.28 11.07
N ALA A 98 -8.40 -25.87 10.24
CA ALA A 98 -8.72 -26.52 8.97
C ALA A 98 -7.51 -26.54 8.03
N TYR A 99 -6.76 -25.44 7.91
CA TYR A 99 -5.54 -25.39 7.09
C TYR A 99 -4.49 -26.40 7.57
N SER A 100 -4.26 -26.46 8.88
CA SER A 100 -3.29 -27.39 9.47
C SER A 100 -3.71 -28.84 9.25
N GLN A 101 -5.02 -29.13 9.33
CA GLN A 101 -5.57 -30.45 9.08
C GLN A 101 -5.39 -30.87 7.61
N LEU A 102 -5.74 -30.01 6.64
CA LEU A 102 -5.54 -30.29 5.21
C LEU A 102 -4.08 -30.62 4.89
N VAL A 103 -3.14 -29.85 5.43
CA VAL A 103 -1.70 -30.09 5.24
C VAL A 103 -1.27 -31.42 5.88
N THR A 104 -1.81 -31.76 7.05
CA THR A 104 -1.52 -33.04 7.74
C THR A 104 -2.06 -34.24 6.96
N GLU A 105 -3.20 -34.08 6.29
CA GLU A 105 -3.82 -35.09 5.41
C GLU A 105 -3.12 -35.21 4.04
N GLY A 106 -2.05 -34.44 3.80
CA GLY A 106 -1.22 -34.54 2.60
C GLY A 106 -1.60 -33.59 1.47
N VAL A 107 -2.55 -32.67 1.67
CA VAL A 107 -2.89 -31.65 0.67
C VAL A 107 -1.69 -30.70 0.50
N PRO A 108 -1.23 -30.43 -0.74
CA PRO A 108 -0.16 -29.48 -0.99
C PRO A 108 -0.49 -28.09 -0.43
N LYS A 109 0.50 -27.41 0.16
CA LYS A 109 0.32 -26.08 0.78
C LYS A 109 -0.29 -25.05 -0.18
N GLU A 110 0.01 -25.17 -1.48
CA GLU A 110 -0.49 -24.25 -2.49
C GLU A 110 -2.00 -24.38 -2.76
N ASP A 111 -2.58 -25.53 -2.44
CA ASP A 111 -4.02 -25.81 -2.52
C ASP A 111 -4.68 -25.59 -1.16
N ALA A 112 -4.06 -26.10 -0.08
CA ALA A 112 -4.57 -25.94 1.28
C ALA A 112 -4.76 -24.46 1.65
N ARG A 113 -3.95 -23.54 1.13
CA ARG A 113 -4.07 -22.10 1.39
C ARG A 113 -5.37 -21.47 0.84
N PHE A 114 -6.16 -22.15 0.02
CA PHE A 114 -7.38 -21.58 -0.58
C PHE A 114 -8.44 -21.19 0.47
N ILE A 115 -8.36 -21.79 1.67
CA ILE A 115 -9.24 -21.46 2.80
C ILE A 115 -8.69 -20.32 3.67
N LEU A 116 -7.46 -19.84 3.41
CA LEU A 116 -6.90 -18.74 4.19
C LEU A 116 -7.66 -17.44 3.87
N PRO A 117 -8.06 -16.68 4.89
CA PRO A 117 -8.86 -15.48 4.69
C PRO A 117 -8.03 -14.33 4.08
N ASN A 118 -8.73 -13.39 3.45
CA ASN A 118 -8.13 -12.16 2.92
C ASN A 118 -7.44 -11.29 4.00
N ALA A 119 -7.81 -11.49 5.26
CA ALA A 119 -7.18 -10.83 6.40
C ALA A 119 -5.76 -11.35 6.70
N THR A 120 -5.35 -12.47 6.11
CA THR A 120 -4.01 -13.06 6.29
C THR A 120 -2.95 -12.01 5.99
N GLU A 121 -2.00 -11.85 6.88
CA GLU A 121 -0.90 -10.92 6.73
C GLU A 121 0.06 -11.37 5.62
N THR A 122 0.69 -10.40 4.98
CA THR A 122 1.75 -10.58 4.02
C THR A 122 2.73 -9.43 4.07
N ASN A 123 3.99 -9.75 3.82
CA ASN A 123 5.04 -8.77 3.64
C ASN A 123 5.46 -8.74 2.16
N LEU A 124 5.89 -7.58 1.68
CA LEU A 124 6.40 -7.43 0.33
C LEU A 124 7.43 -6.29 0.21
N LEU A 125 8.32 -6.44 -0.76
CA LEU A 125 9.12 -5.34 -1.29
C LEU A 125 8.37 -4.72 -2.46
N MET A 126 8.40 -3.39 -2.55
CA MET A 126 7.87 -2.64 -3.67
C MET A 126 8.90 -1.62 -4.14
N THR A 127 9.22 -1.63 -5.43
CA THR A 127 9.98 -0.56 -6.08
C THR A 127 9.10 0.15 -7.10
N MET A 128 9.04 1.48 -7.07
CA MET A 128 8.21 2.28 -7.97
C MET A 128 8.97 3.56 -8.38
N ASP A 129 8.85 3.95 -9.65
CA ASP A 129 9.39 5.22 -10.12
C ASP A 129 8.55 6.40 -9.59
N GLY A 130 9.13 7.59 -9.56
CA GLY A 130 8.54 8.75 -8.93
C GLY A 130 7.24 9.21 -9.60
N ARG A 131 7.15 9.09 -10.92
CA ARG A 131 5.94 9.42 -11.70
C ARG A 131 4.81 8.45 -11.35
N SER A 132 5.11 7.15 -11.33
CA SER A 132 4.14 6.12 -10.93
C SER A 132 3.72 6.28 -9.47
N LEU A 133 4.62 6.74 -8.60
CA LEU A 133 4.31 7.01 -7.19
C LEU A 133 3.35 8.20 -7.03
N MET A 134 3.52 9.26 -7.83
CA MET A 134 2.57 10.38 -7.86
C MET A 134 1.17 9.93 -8.30
N HIS A 135 1.09 9.07 -9.32
CA HIS A 135 -0.16 8.43 -9.75
C HIS A 135 -0.76 7.54 -8.65
N PHE A 136 0.07 6.75 -7.97
CA PHE A 136 -0.32 5.91 -6.85
C PHE A 136 -0.98 6.73 -5.74
N PHE A 137 -0.38 7.85 -5.34
CA PHE A 137 -0.96 8.76 -4.35
C PHE A 137 -2.30 9.34 -4.82
N GLY A 138 -2.37 9.79 -6.08
CA GLY A 138 -3.58 10.35 -6.68
C GLY A 138 -4.78 9.41 -6.56
N LEU A 139 -4.55 8.11 -6.74
CA LEU A 139 -5.56 7.07 -6.60
C LEU A 139 -5.80 6.66 -5.14
N ARG A 140 -4.75 6.35 -4.38
CA ARG A 140 -4.86 5.59 -3.12
C ARG A 140 -5.05 6.45 -1.87
N LEU A 141 -4.78 7.75 -1.96
CA LEU A 141 -5.06 8.70 -0.89
C LEU A 141 -6.51 9.23 -0.93
N CYS A 142 -7.32 8.82 -1.91
CA CYS A 142 -8.72 9.23 -2.01
C CYS A 142 -9.56 8.68 -0.84
N ASN A 143 -10.50 9.49 -0.34
CA ASN A 143 -11.33 9.13 0.82
C ASN A 143 -12.24 7.91 0.63
N ARG A 144 -12.48 7.51 -0.63
CA ARG A 144 -13.33 6.37 -0.98
C ARG A 144 -12.57 5.05 -1.02
N VAL A 145 -11.25 5.10 -0.94
CA VAL A 145 -10.39 3.92 -0.99
C VAL A 145 -10.49 3.18 0.34
N GLN A 146 -10.31 1.85 0.31
CA GLN A 146 -10.25 1.05 1.52
C GLN A 146 -9.20 1.64 2.49
N TRP A 147 -9.59 1.73 3.76
CA TRP A 147 -8.80 2.36 4.81
C TRP A 147 -7.35 1.85 4.89
N GLU A 148 -7.12 0.55 4.68
CA GLU A 148 -5.81 -0.08 4.88
C GLU A 148 -4.78 0.36 3.83
N ILE A 149 -5.12 0.24 2.54
CA ILE A 149 -4.23 0.70 1.46
C ILE A 149 -4.07 2.22 1.48
N ARG A 150 -5.10 2.95 1.93
CA ARG A 150 -4.98 4.41 2.13
C ARG A 150 -3.99 4.72 3.24
N ALA A 151 -4.08 4.08 4.40
CA ALA A 151 -3.13 4.25 5.50
C ALA A 151 -1.70 3.87 5.07
N MET A 152 -1.55 2.78 4.31
CA MET A 152 -0.25 2.40 3.74
C MET A 152 0.29 3.46 2.77
N ALA A 153 -0.56 4.03 1.92
CA ALA A 153 -0.17 5.10 1.02
C ALA A 153 0.21 6.39 1.77
N GLU A 154 -0.45 6.69 2.88
CA GLU A 154 -0.12 7.82 3.76
C GLU A 154 1.28 7.64 4.39
N GLU A 155 1.59 6.45 4.90
CA GLU A 155 2.94 6.12 5.40
C GLU A 155 4.02 6.21 4.30
N ILE A 156 3.73 5.70 3.11
CA ILE A 156 4.65 5.81 1.96
C ILE A 156 4.89 7.28 1.62
N LEU A 157 3.83 8.10 1.54
CA LEU A 157 3.95 9.53 1.25
C LEU A 157 4.81 10.24 2.29
N GLN A 158 4.64 9.92 3.57
CA GLN A 158 5.46 10.49 4.63
C GLN A 158 6.95 10.21 4.41
N ARG A 159 7.34 8.94 4.16
CA ARG A 159 8.75 8.59 3.94
C ARG A 159 9.34 9.21 2.68
N VAL A 160 8.50 9.40 1.65
CA VAL A 160 8.93 10.10 0.42
C VAL A 160 9.17 11.57 0.71
N ARG A 161 8.28 12.25 1.45
CA ARG A 161 8.44 13.66 1.82
C ARG A 161 9.63 13.90 2.75
N GLU A 162 10.04 12.91 3.52
CA GLU A 162 11.26 12.99 4.35
C GLU A 162 12.54 13.09 3.49
N VAL A 163 12.57 12.47 2.31
CA VAL A 163 13.76 12.46 1.44
C VAL A 163 13.66 13.40 0.23
N GLU A 164 12.46 13.63 -0.28
CA GLU A 164 12.17 14.45 -1.48
C GLU A 164 11.01 15.44 -1.20
N PRO A 165 11.15 16.35 -0.21
CA PRO A 165 10.06 17.20 0.25
C PRO A 165 9.54 18.15 -0.83
N VAL A 166 10.42 18.69 -1.68
CA VAL A 166 10.06 19.68 -2.71
C VAL A 166 9.25 19.01 -3.82
N LEU A 167 9.73 17.88 -4.35
CA LEU A 167 9.04 17.16 -5.44
C LEU A 167 7.70 16.55 -5.03
N TYR A 168 7.55 16.23 -3.74
CA TYR A 168 6.33 15.61 -3.21
C TYR A 168 5.55 16.54 -2.27
N GLN A 169 5.83 17.83 -2.28
CA GLN A 169 5.06 18.83 -1.55
C GLN A 169 3.58 18.76 -1.97
N GLU A 170 3.36 18.70 -3.28
CA GLU A 170 2.03 18.62 -3.89
C GLU A 170 1.52 17.18 -4.10
N ALA A 171 2.16 16.17 -3.50
CA ALA A 171 1.62 14.83 -3.57
C ALA A 171 0.38 14.67 -2.67
N GLY A 172 -0.66 14.03 -3.21
CA GLY A 172 -1.94 13.88 -2.52
C GLY A 172 -2.95 13.06 -3.34
N PRO A 173 -4.24 13.02 -2.97
CA PRO A 173 -5.28 12.45 -3.83
C PRO A 173 -5.50 13.32 -5.08
N TYR A 174 -6.10 12.75 -6.13
CA TYR A 174 -6.32 13.50 -7.37
C TYR A 174 -7.18 14.75 -7.24
N CYS A 175 -8.15 14.77 -6.32
CA CYS A 175 -8.95 15.98 -6.09
C CYS A 175 -8.12 17.18 -5.60
N VAL A 176 -6.96 16.91 -5.00
CA VAL A 176 -5.99 17.91 -4.55
C VAL A 176 -5.01 18.19 -5.69
N GLN A 177 -4.33 17.17 -6.23
CA GLN A 177 -3.36 17.32 -7.32
C GLN A 177 -3.92 18.04 -8.57
N LEU A 178 -5.16 17.71 -8.97
CA LEU A 178 -5.78 18.25 -10.18
C LEU A 178 -6.61 19.52 -9.93
N GLY A 179 -6.77 19.93 -8.66
CA GLY A 179 -7.69 21.00 -8.27
C GLY A 179 -9.18 20.70 -8.53
N LYS A 180 -9.54 19.50 -8.99
CA LYS A 180 -10.92 19.05 -9.22
C LYS A 180 -11.06 17.54 -8.95
N CYS A 181 -12.21 17.11 -8.45
CA CYS A 181 -12.46 15.69 -8.21
C CYS A 181 -12.75 14.96 -9.54
N PRO A 182 -11.94 13.97 -9.95
CA PRO A 182 -12.16 13.23 -11.21
C PRO A 182 -13.33 12.24 -11.14
N GLU A 183 -13.85 11.94 -9.94
CA GLU A 183 -14.89 10.93 -9.71
C GLU A 183 -16.30 11.39 -10.14
N GLY A 184 -16.47 12.66 -10.50
CA GLY A 184 -17.76 13.22 -10.95
C GLY A 184 -18.88 12.97 -9.94
N ARG A 185 -19.93 12.25 -10.38
CA ARG A 185 -21.08 11.87 -9.53
C ARG A 185 -20.72 11.03 -8.29
N PHE A 186 -19.54 10.41 -8.30
CA PHE A 186 -19.05 9.61 -7.18
C PHE A 186 -18.09 10.38 -6.27
N SER A 187 -18.05 11.72 -6.39
CA SER A 187 -17.31 12.57 -5.46
C SER A 187 -17.80 12.37 -4.02
N CYS A 188 -16.87 12.33 -3.06
CA CYS A 188 -17.21 12.30 -1.64
C CYS A 188 -17.62 13.67 -1.08
N GLY A 189 -17.52 14.75 -1.86
CA GLY A 189 -17.84 16.12 -1.44
C GLY A 189 -16.81 16.78 -0.50
N LYS A 190 -15.76 16.06 -0.09
CA LYS A 190 -14.81 16.49 0.96
C LYS A 190 -13.49 17.04 0.43
N MET A 191 -13.50 17.70 -0.73
CA MET A 191 -12.26 18.17 -1.36
C MET A 191 -11.54 19.24 -0.50
N ALA A 192 -12.29 20.12 0.17
CA ALA A 192 -11.71 21.12 1.07
C ALA A 192 -10.95 20.46 2.23
N GLU A 193 -11.55 19.46 2.89
CA GLU A 193 -10.90 18.67 3.95
C GLU A 193 -9.61 18.00 3.44
N MET A 194 -9.64 17.44 2.23
CA MET A 194 -8.45 16.81 1.63
C MET A 194 -7.35 17.82 1.33
N LYS A 195 -7.68 19.02 0.84
CA LYS A 195 -6.68 20.07 0.62
C LYS A 195 -5.99 20.45 1.91
N THR A 196 -6.75 20.69 2.98
CA THR A 196 -6.19 20.97 4.30
C THR A 196 -5.29 19.82 4.77
N LYS A 197 -5.74 18.55 4.66
CA LYS A 197 -4.93 17.40 5.10
C LYS A 197 -3.58 17.28 4.39
N TYR A 198 -3.52 17.47 3.06
CA TYR A 198 -2.32 17.14 2.28
C TYR A 198 -1.43 18.34 1.97
N TYR A 199 -1.99 19.55 1.89
CA TYR A 199 -1.31 20.79 1.49
C TYR A 199 -1.40 21.86 2.60
N SER A 200 -1.35 21.48 3.87
CA SER A 200 -1.19 22.50 4.93
C SER A 200 0.17 23.18 4.76
N ASP A 201 0.15 24.52 4.76
CA ASP A 201 1.30 25.43 4.58
C ASP A 201 2.50 25.11 5.48
#